data_AF-A0A8H4ASJ7-F1
#
_entry.id   AF-A0A8H4ASJ7-F1
#
_cell.length_a   1.000
_cell.length_b   1.000
_cell.length_c   1.000
_cell.angle_alpha   90.00
_cell.angle_beta   90.00
_cell.angle_gamma   90.00
#
_symmetry.space_group_name_H-M   'P 1'
#
loop_
_entity.id
_entity.type
_entity.pdbx_description
1 polymer ?
#
loop_
_entity_poly.entity_id
_entity_poly.type
_entity_poly.pdbx_seq_one_letter_code
_entity_poly.pdbx_strand_id
1 'polypeptide(L)'
;MNEQLIKKTFSEKTTYENSSISLDSQLDPEIHSISNSQQSTFHCASDPLNETDHTSSNDAIVLTLPTIIETQQLCSEIKQISTKLWESKEVGDEHWTFDTAIRRHLDLKFIKLRQLNRKMYQDKQCIKNKTHCAKVQMDLAHMKLQDVMFRKCLLKNMLSKLPRRFRFEDISLISLDEFMKTAPEQYLPVLSDNIDTKQRDHQLLLAQLRYEYAERIRLNDDYLEKLKKKEDALQRLKEKSNLYREINKTMSDPFSTINSLQQISTSLIPNISSSPEINSSTEHSNSMDVDN
;
A
#
# COMPACT_ATOMS: atom_id res chain seq x y z
N MET A 1 29.72 -5.51 -33.16
CA MET A 1 28.92 -6.47 -32.37
C MET A 1 28.36 -5.87 -31.07
N ASN A 2 29.00 -4.85 -30.47
CA ASN A 2 28.54 -4.24 -29.21
C ASN A 2 27.49 -3.11 -29.35
N GLU A 3 27.40 -2.41 -30.48
CA GLU A 3 26.37 -1.35 -30.65
C GLU A 3 24.94 -1.90 -30.74
N GLN A 4 24.76 -3.10 -31.31
CA GLN A 4 23.44 -3.74 -31.38
C GLN A 4 22.98 -4.24 -30.01
N LEU A 5 23.91 -4.59 -29.12
CA LEU A 5 23.60 -5.03 -27.76
C LEU A 5 23.17 -3.86 -26.86
N ILE A 6 23.76 -2.67 -27.09
CA ILE A 6 23.41 -1.43 -26.38
C ILE A 6 22.03 -0.91 -26.83
N LYS A 7 21.72 -0.97 -28.14
CA LYS A 7 20.38 -0.59 -28.63
C LYS A 7 19.27 -1.56 -28.18
N LYS A 8 19.58 -2.85 -28.04
CA LYS A 8 18.62 -3.85 -27.54
C LYS A 8 18.32 -3.68 -26.06
N THR A 9 19.34 -3.37 -25.25
CA THR A 9 19.19 -3.07 -23.81
C THR A 9 18.54 -1.72 -23.53
N PHE A 10 18.62 -0.75 -24.45
CA PHE A 10 17.89 0.52 -24.35
C PHE A 10 16.44 0.42 -24.82
N SER A 11 16.16 -0.37 -25.87
CA SER A 11 14.79 -0.62 -26.35
C SER A 11 13.95 -1.46 -25.38
N GLU A 12 14.58 -2.33 -24.58
CA GLU A 12 13.91 -3.11 -23.52
C GLU A 12 13.66 -2.30 -22.23
N LYS A 13 14.22 -1.07 -22.12
CA LYS A 13 14.07 -0.20 -20.95
C LYS A 13 13.04 0.92 -21.09
N THR A 14 12.45 1.11 -22.27
CA THR A 14 11.43 2.16 -22.50
C THR A 14 10.02 1.63 -22.78
N THR A 15 9.75 0.34 -22.58
CA THR A 15 8.41 -0.26 -22.74
C THR A 15 7.59 -0.32 -21.43
N TYR A 16 7.89 0.54 -20.47
CA TYR A 16 7.12 0.69 -19.23
C TYR A 16 6.60 2.12 -19.04
N GLU A 17 6.06 2.72 -20.10
CA GLU A 17 5.09 3.79 -20.00
C GLU A 17 3.91 3.46 -20.92
N ASN A 18 2.68 3.67 -20.42
CA ASN A 18 1.38 3.30 -21.01
C ASN A 18 0.77 1.95 -20.59
N SER A 19 0.90 1.58 -19.31
CA SER A 19 -0.18 0.84 -18.65
C SER A 19 -0.91 1.80 -17.73
N SER A 20 -1.83 2.58 -18.31
CA SER A 20 -2.97 3.10 -17.57
C SER A 20 -3.61 1.90 -16.87
N ILE A 21 -3.45 1.81 -15.56
CA ILE A 21 -4.20 0.87 -14.73
C ILE A 21 -5.65 1.35 -14.81
N SER A 22 -6.38 0.85 -15.80
CA SER A 22 -7.82 0.80 -15.79
C SER A 22 -8.21 -0.02 -14.55
N LEU A 23 -8.66 0.67 -13.51
CA LEU A 23 -9.17 0.07 -12.28
C LEU A 23 -10.64 -0.36 -12.43
N ASP A 24 -11.14 -0.40 -13.66
CA ASP A 24 -12.38 -1.05 -14.06
C ASP A 24 -12.01 -2.18 -15.02
N SER A 25 -12.15 -3.44 -14.60
CA SER A 25 -12.32 -4.67 -15.41
C SER A 25 -11.79 -5.92 -14.69
N GLN A 26 -12.19 -6.17 -13.44
CA GLN A 26 -12.23 -7.51 -12.83
C GLN A 26 -12.83 -7.44 -11.42
N LEU A 27 -14.05 -6.94 -11.36
CA LEU A 27 -15.02 -7.33 -10.34
C LEU A 27 -16.07 -8.12 -11.09
N ASP A 28 -16.24 -9.39 -10.74
CA ASP A 28 -17.23 -10.27 -11.34
C ASP A 28 -18.61 -9.58 -11.35
N PRO A 29 -19.30 -9.48 -12.50
CA PRO A 29 -20.59 -8.81 -12.59
C PRO A 29 -21.74 -9.61 -11.92
N GLU A 30 -21.46 -10.78 -11.34
CA GLU A 30 -22.49 -11.69 -10.83
C GLU A 30 -22.89 -11.51 -9.36
N ILE A 31 -22.25 -10.63 -8.57
CA ILE A 31 -22.65 -10.39 -7.15
C ILE A 31 -23.16 -8.96 -6.91
N HIS A 32 -23.67 -8.30 -7.95
CA HIS A 32 -24.46 -7.05 -7.81
C HIS A 32 -25.92 -7.17 -8.28
N SER A 33 -26.35 -8.35 -8.74
CA SER A 33 -27.75 -8.57 -9.15
C SER A 33 -28.70 -8.93 -7.99
N ILE A 34 -28.17 -9.21 -6.79
CA ILE A 34 -28.99 -9.49 -5.59
C ILE A 34 -28.88 -8.33 -4.59
N SER A 35 -29.24 -7.11 -5.00
CA SER A 35 -29.56 -6.09 -3.98
C SER A 35 -30.51 -4.97 -4.43
N ASN A 36 -31.14 -5.08 -5.61
CA ASN A 36 -32.00 -4.02 -6.16
C ASN A 36 -33.48 -4.40 -6.37
N SER A 37 -33.98 -5.49 -5.78
CA SER A 37 -35.42 -5.82 -5.86
C SER A 37 -36.25 -5.48 -4.62
N GLN A 38 -35.66 -4.86 -3.60
CA GLN A 38 -36.39 -4.47 -2.38
C GLN A 38 -36.09 -3.05 -1.91
N GLN A 39 -36.02 -2.08 -2.83
CA GLN A 39 -36.34 -0.70 -2.47
C GLN A 39 -37.86 -0.53 -2.53
N SER A 40 -38.57 -1.17 -1.59
CA SER A 40 -39.92 -0.77 -1.25
C SER A 40 -39.81 0.51 -0.44
N THR A 41 -40.17 1.63 -1.07
CA THR A 41 -40.19 2.96 -0.50
C THR A 41 -41.16 3.02 0.68
N PHE A 42 -40.73 2.63 1.87
CA PHE A 42 -41.35 3.07 3.12
C PHE A 42 -40.70 4.39 3.53
N HIS A 43 -41.27 5.49 3.05
CA HIS A 43 -41.06 6.80 3.66
C HIS A 43 -41.64 6.77 5.08
N CYS A 44 -40.83 6.39 6.08
CA CYS A 44 -41.00 6.94 7.42
C CYS A 44 -40.15 8.20 7.49
N ALA A 45 -40.83 9.34 7.36
CA ALA A 45 -40.22 10.64 7.54
C ALA A 45 -39.69 10.80 8.97
N SER A 46 -38.63 11.60 9.07
CA SER A 46 -38.01 12.22 10.25
C SER A 46 -36.78 11.50 10.83
N ASP A 47 -35.60 11.87 10.32
CA ASP A 47 -34.47 12.22 11.19
C ASP A 47 -34.67 13.70 11.61
N PRO A 48 -34.36 14.07 12.87
CA PRO A 48 -32.97 14.42 13.15
C PRO A 48 -32.44 13.77 14.43
N LEU A 49 -31.20 13.31 14.30
CA LEU A 49 -30.13 13.29 15.30
C LEU A 49 -30.52 13.64 16.75
N ASN A 50 -30.15 12.72 17.64
CA ASN A 50 -29.99 12.87 19.09
C ASN A 50 -31.21 12.50 19.93
N GLU A 51 -31.32 11.23 20.32
CA GLU A 51 -31.68 10.81 21.68
C GLU A 51 -31.44 9.31 21.82
N THR A 52 -30.48 8.95 22.67
CA THR A 52 -30.26 7.58 23.12
C THR A 52 -31.39 7.17 24.07
N ASP A 53 -32.59 6.93 23.54
CA ASP A 53 -33.72 6.41 24.30
C ASP A 53 -33.68 4.89 24.33
N HIS A 54 -32.75 4.35 25.13
CA HIS A 54 -32.73 2.94 25.49
C HIS A 54 -33.82 2.56 26.52
N THR A 55 -34.81 3.43 26.78
CA THR A 55 -35.89 3.23 27.76
C THR A 55 -37.20 2.68 27.18
N SER A 56 -37.36 2.65 25.85
CA SER A 56 -38.67 2.43 25.20
C SER A 56 -39.34 1.07 25.49
N SER A 57 -38.56 0.00 25.78
CA SER A 57 -39.14 -1.32 26.05
C SER A 57 -39.85 -1.39 27.40
N ASN A 58 -39.38 -0.65 28.41
CA ASN A 58 -40.04 -0.59 29.71
C ASN A 58 -41.31 0.26 29.62
N ASP A 59 -41.29 1.36 28.87
CA ASP A 59 -42.45 2.26 28.74
C ASP A 59 -43.65 1.57 28.05
N ALA A 60 -43.40 0.67 27.09
CA ALA A 60 -44.46 -0.09 26.41
C ALA A 60 -45.14 -1.14 27.33
N ILE A 61 -44.37 -1.81 28.17
CA ILE A 61 -44.89 -2.74 29.19
C ILE A 61 -45.64 -1.94 30.27
N VAL A 62 -45.12 -0.78 30.64
CA VAL A 62 -45.76 0.17 31.57
C VAL A 62 -47.04 0.77 30.98
N LEU A 63 -47.18 0.91 29.65
CA LEU A 63 -48.42 1.37 29.01
C LEU A 63 -49.53 0.31 28.96
N THR A 64 -49.17 -0.96 28.86
CA THR A 64 -50.14 -2.07 28.73
C THR A 64 -50.68 -2.54 30.09
N LEU A 65 -49.91 -2.37 31.16
CA LEU A 65 -50.34 -2.76 32.51
C LEU A 65 -51.59 -2.00 33.01
N PRO A 66 -51.72 -0.66 32.83
CA PRO A 66 -52.91 0.09 33.21
C PRO A 66 -54.17 -0.34 32.44
N THR A 67 -54.05 -0.64 31.14
CA THR A 67 -55.20 -1.07 30.34
C THR A 67 -55.69 -2.46 30.75
N ILE A 68 -54.78 -3.37 31.12
CA ILE A 68 -55.14 -4.68 31.67
C ILE A 68 -55.86 -4.53 33.02
N ILE A 69 -55.34 -3.70 33.92
CA ILE A 69 -55.99 -3.42 35.21
C ILE A 69 -57.40 -2.86 35.00
N GLU A 70 -57.56 -1.91 34.07
CA GLU A 70 -58.87 -1.33 33.74
C GLU A 70 -59.83 -2.39 33.14
N THR A 71 -59.36 -3.30 32.28
CA THR A 71 -60.20 -4.41 31.78
C THR A 71 -60.66 -5.33 32.92
N GLN A 72 -59.78 -5.65 33.87
CA GLN A 72 -60.09 -6.54 34.98
C GLN A 72 -61.13 -5.93 35.93
N GLN A 73 -60.98 -4.63 36.23
CA GLN A 73 -61.96 -3.88 37.02
C GLN A 73 -63.32 -3.87 36.32
N LEU A 74 -63.34 -3.56 35.02
CA LEU A 74 -64.56 -3.52 34.23
C LEU A 74 -65.29 -4.87 34.18
N CYS A 75 -64.55 -5.97 34.01
CA CYS A 75 -65.10 -7.32 34.07
C CYS A 75 -65.65 -7.69 35.46
N SER A 76 -64.99 -7.22 36.52
CA SER A 76 -65.46 -7.43 37.90
C SER A 76 -66.75 -6.66 38.18
N GLU A 77 -66.85 -5.42 37.70
CA GLU A 77 -68.07 -4.60 37.77
C GLU A 77 -69.21 -5.24 36.98
N ILE A 78 -68.95 -5.69 35.74
CA ILE A 78 -69.93 -6.40 34.92
C ILE A 78 -70.47 -7.62 35.67
N LYS A 79 -69.58 -8.42 36.27
CA LYS A 79 -69.96 -9.59 37.08
C LYS A 79 -70.85 -9.19 38.25
N GLN A 80 -70.51 -8.15 39.00
CA GLN A 80 -71.32 -7.66 40.12
C GLN A 80 -72.71 -7.19 39.67
N ILE A 81 -72.79 -6.44 38.57
CA ILE A 81 -74.06 -5.94 38.02
C ILE A 81 -74.93 -7.12 37.54
N SER A 82 -74.32 -8.11 36.87
CA SER A 82 -75.01 -9.31 36.43
C SER A 82 -75.54 -10.11 37.62
N THR A 83 -74.74 -10.33 38.68
CA THR A 83 -75.19 -11.04 39.89
C THR A 83 -76.38 -10.34 40.55
N LYS A 84 -76.33 -9.01 40.71
CA LYS A 84 -77.46 -8.22 41.24
C LYS A 84 -78.72 -8.34 40.39
N LEU A 85 -78.57 -8.37 39.07
CA LEU A 85 -79.68 -8.57 38.14
C LEU A 85 -80.30 -9.97 38.31
N TRP A 86 -79.46 -11.01 38.45
CA TRP A 86 -79.91 -12.38 38.68
C TRP A 86 -80.66 -12.54 40.00
N GLU A 87 -80.13 -12.00 41.11
CA GLU A 87 -80.75 -12.03 42.44
C GLU A 87 -82.11 -11.29 42.45
N SER A 88 -82.18 -10.11 41.81
CA SER A 88 -83.43 -9.35 41.69
C SER A 88 -84.52 -10.09 40.92
N LYS A 89 -84.13 -10.97 39.98
CA LYS A 89 -85.07 -11.77 39.18
C LYS A 89 -85.64 -12.96 39.96
N GLU A 90 -84.90 -13.51 40.92
CA GLU A 90 -85.39 -14.61 41.78
C GLU A 90 -86.42 -14.13 42.82
N VAL A 91 -86.33 -12.87 43.26
CA VAL A 91 -87.24 -12.29 44.27
C VAL A 91 -88.63 -11.96 43.68
N GLY A 92 -88.81 -12.04 42.36
CA GLY A 92 -90.12 -11.91 41.70
C GLY A 92 -90.65 -10.47 41.60
N ASP A 93 -89.75 -9.47 41.64
CA ASP A 93 -90.14 -8.06 41.61
C ASP A 93 -90.41 -7.60 40.15
N GLU A 94 -91.67 -7.32 39.80
CA GLU A 94 -92.11 -6.91 38.44
C GLU A 94 -91.79 -5.43 38.13
N HIS A 95 -90.65 -4.91 38.60
CA HIS A 95 -90.27 -3.51 38.37
C HIS A 95 -89.49 -3.33 37.05
N TRP A 96 -90.19 -3.37 35.92
CA TRP A 96 -89.63 -3.21 34.55
C TRP A 96 -88.65 -2.04 34.40
N THR A 97 -88.87 -0.93 35.08
CA THR A 97 -87.99 0.26 35.00
C THR A 97 -86.61 0.03 35.61
N PHE A 98 -86.52 -0.76 36.69
CA PHE A 98 -85.25 -1.13 37.35
C PHE A 98 -84.39 -2.00 36.44
N ASP A 99 -85.00 -2.96 35.75
CA ASP A 99 -84.34 -3.82 34.76
C ASP A 99 -83.74 -2.99 33.60
N THR A 100 -84.48 -1.99 33.08
CA THR A 100 -83.96 -1.15 31.99
C THR A 100 -82.76 -0.27 32.40
N ALA A 101 -82.68 0.18 33.65
CA ALA A 101 -81.57 1.00 34.13
C ALA A 101 -80.30 0.16 34.32
N ILE A 102 -80.43 -1.02 34.91
CA ILE A 102 -79.34 -1.99 35.07
C ILE A 102 -78.82 -2.44 33.71
N ARG A 103 -79.72 -2.71 32.76
CA ARG A 103 -79.35 -3.12 31.40
C ARG A 103 -78.60 -2.05 30.64
N ARG A 104 -79.04 -0.78 30.71
CA ARG A 104 -78.28 0.35 30.14
C ARG A 104 -76.88 0.48 30.77
N HIS A 105 -76.78 0.29 32.08
CA HIS A 105 -75.49 0.33 32.78
C HIS A 105 -74.56 -0.78 32.30
N LEU A 106 -75.08 -2.00 32.12
CA LEU A 106 -74.35 -3.14 31.57
C LEU A 106 -73.90 -2.89 30.11
N ASP A 107 -74.77 -2.36 29.26
CA ASP A 107 -74.46 -2.03 27.87
C ASP A 107 -73.31 -1.01 27.77
N LEU A 108 -73.33 0.03 28.60
CA LEU A 108 -72.24 1.02 28.68
C LEU A 108 -70.91 0.37 29.05
N LYS A 109 -70.91 -0.59 29.99
CA LYS A 109 -69.70 -1.31 30.40
C LYS A 109 -69.18 -2.20 29.26
N PHE A 110 -70.06 -2.85 28.50
CA PHE A 110 -69.66 -3.61 27.31
C PHE A 110 -69.12 -2.73 26.17
N ILE A 111 -69.68 -1.54 25.97
CA ILE A 111 -69.15 -0.56 25.01
C ILE A 111 -67.73 -0.16 25.41
N LYS A 112 -67.52 0.17 26.70
CA LYS A 112 -66.19 0.51 27.23
C LYS A 112 -65.19 -0.64 27.06
N LEU A 113 -65.62 -1.89 27.27
CA LEU A 113 -64.77 -3.08 27.08
C LEU A 113 -64.35 -3.25 25.61
N ARG A 114 -65.27 -3.03 24.66
CA ARG A 114 -64.95 -3.07 23.22
C ARG A 114 -63.96 -1.97 22.84
N GLN A 115 -64.11 -0.77 23.37
CA GLN A 115 -63.18 0.34 23.13
C GLN A 115 -61.78 0.01 23.65
N LEU A 116 -61.69 -0.53 24.86
CA LEU A 116 -60.42 -0.90 25.49
C LEU A 116 -59.72 -2.05 24.73
N ASN A 117 -60.48 -3.03 24.25
CA ASN A 117 -59.94 -4.10 23.38
C ASN A 117 -59.38 -3.55 22.05
N ARG A 118 -60.08 -2.60 21.42
CA ARG A 118 -59.60 -1.95 20.21
C ARG A 118 -58.32 -1.17 20.47
N LYS A 119 -58.25 -0.43 21.58
CA LYS A 119 -57.05 0.30 22.02
C LYS A 119 -55.87 -0.66 22.21
N MET A 120 -56.07 -1.75 22.94
CA MET A 120 -55.03 -2.77 23.18
C MET A 120 -54.51 -3.38 21.87
N TYR A 121 -55.38 -3.63 20.90
CA TYR A 121 -54.95 -4.11 19.58
C TYR A 121 -54.10 -3.07 18.82
N GLN A 122 -54.49 -1.80 18.87
CA GLN A 122 -53.73 -0.69 18.27
C GLN A 122 -52.37 -0.52 18.93
N ASP A 123 -52.32 -0.56 20.27
CA ASP A 123 -51.07 -0.47 21.04
C ASP A 123 -50.13 -1.63 20.70
N LYS A 124 -50.66 -2.86 20.63
CA LYS A 124 -49.89 -4.04 20.19
C LYS A 124 -49.31 -3.84 18.80
N GLN A 125 -50.10 -3.35 17.85
CA GLN A 125 -49.62 -3.13 16.48
C GLN A 125 -48.59 -2.00 16.43
N CYS A 126 -48.77 -0.94 17.23
CA CYS A 126 -47.81 0.14 17.36
C CYS A 126 -46.46 -0.37 17.88
N ILE A 127 -46.47 -1.17 18.96
CA ILE A 127 -45.25 -1.77 19.52
C ILE A 127 -44.57 -2.66 18.48
N LYS A 128 -45.34 -3.53 17.81
CA LYS A 128 -44.80 -4.41 16.75
C LYS A 128 -44.12 -3.60 15.64
N ASN A 129 -44.75 -2.52 15.19
CA ASN A 129 -44.19 -1.64 14.16
C ASN A 129 -42.93 -0.93 14.66
N LYS A 130 -42.94 -0.39 15.88
CA LYS A 130 -41.77 0.25 16.50
C LYS A 130 -40.59 -0.71 16.59
N THR A 131 -40.79 -1.93 17.09
CA THR A 131 -39.75 -2.96 17.16
C THR A 131 -39.25 -3.35 15.77
N HIS A 132 -40.15 -3.45 14.79
CA HIS A 132 -39.75 -3.74 13.42
C HIS A 132 -38.90 -2.61 12.81
N CYS A 133 -39.30 -1.34 12.99
CA CYS A 133 -38.53 -0.20 12.52
C CYS A 133 -37.13 -0.16 13.16
N ALA A 134 -37.05 -0.34 14.48
CA ALA A 134 -35.77 -0.39 15.19
C ALA A 134 -34.88 -1.54 14.68
N LYS A 135 -35.47 -2.72 14.41
CA LYS A 135 -34.76 -3.85 13.80
C LYS A 135 -34.22 -3.49 12.42
N VAL A 136 -35.03 -2.90 11.54
CA VAL A 136 -34.59 -2.51 10.19
C VAL A 136 -33.46 -1.48 10.24
N GLN A 137 -33.52 -0.51 11.16
CA GLN A 137 -32.45 0.46 11.37
C GLN A 137 -31.15 -0.20 11.85
N MET A 138 -31.25 -1.15 12.78
CA MET A 138 -30.11 -1.95 13.25
C MET A 138 -29.50 -2.78 12.10
N ASP A 139 -30.33 -3.44 11.29
CA ASP A 139 -29.89 -4.24 10.15
C ASP A 139 -29.18 -3.36 9.11
N LEU A 140 -29.69 -2.16 8.83
CA LEU A 140 -29.04 -1.17 7.96
C LEU A 140 -27.67 -0.71 8.50
N ALA A 141 -27.59 -0.41 9.80
CA ALA A 141 -26.33 -0.03 10.44
C ALA A 141 -25.31 -1.17 10.38
N HIS A 142 -25.77 -2.41 10.57
CA HIS A 142 -24.93 -3.60 10.43
C HIS A 142 -24.39 -3.77 9.00
N MET A 143 -25.21 -3.54 7.96
CA MET A 143 -24.73 -3.53 6.57
C MET A 143 -23.65 -2.47 6.34
N LYS A 144 -23.85 -1.22 6.83
CA LYS A 144 -22.83 -0.17 6.73
C LYS A 144 -21.53 -0.54 7.46
N LEU A 145 -21.63 -1.22 8.60
CA LEU A 145 -20.46 -1.72 9.33
C LEU A 145 -19.69 -2.75 8.51
N GLN A 146 -20.39 -3.69 7.87
CA GLN A 146 -19.76 -4.69 7.00
C GLN A 146 -19.02 -4.04 5.82
N ASP A 147 -19.60 -3.03 5.17
CA ASP A 147 -18.92 -2.28 4.10
C ASP A 147 -17.60 -1.66 4.57
N VAL A 148 -17.61 -1.02 5.75
CA VAL A 148 -16.41 -0.40 6.32
C VAL A 148 -15.37 -1.47 6.69
N MET A 149 -15.80 -2.59 7.28
CA MET A 149 -14.91 -3.71 7.61
C MET A 149 -14.25 -4.30 6.36
N PHE A 150 -15.02 -4.45 5.28
CA PHE A 150 -14.51 -4.89 3.99
C PHE A 150 -13.46 -3.91 3.45
N ARG A 151 -13.76 -2.61 3.39
CA ARG A 151 -12.80 -1.58 2.94
C ARG A 151 -11.51 -1.58 3.77
N LYS A 152 -11.63 -1.70 5.09
CA LYS A 152 -10.47 -1.81 6.00
C LYS A 152 -9.62 -3.04 5.68
N CYS A 153 -10.25 -4.19 5.47
CA CYS A 153 -9.57 -5.43 5.10
C CYS A 153 -8.86 -5.28 3.75
N LEU A 154 -9.55 -4.74 2.75
CA LEU A 154 -9.01 -4.47 1.42
C LEU A 154 -7.79 -3.55 1.49
N LEU A 155 -7.89 -2.42 2.19
CA LEU A 155 -6.78 -1.48 2.38
C LEU A 155 -5.58 -2.13 3.06
N LYS A 156 -5.81 -2.93 4.10
CA LYS A 156 -4.73 -3.70 4.75
C LYS A 156 -4.06 -4.67 3.79
N ASN A 157 -4.85 -5.38 2.99
CA ASN A 157 -4.33 -6.33 2.01
C ASN A 157 -3.54 -5.60 0.91
N MET A 158 -4.04 -4.47 0.42
CA MET A 158 -3.33 -3.63 -0.54
C MET A 158 -2.01 -3.12 0.05
N LEU A 159 -2.03 -2.61 1.29
CA LEU A 159 -0.83 -2.16 1.99
C LEU A 159 0.18 -3.29 2.22
N SER A 160 -0.28 -4.51 2.51
CA SER A 160 0.61 -5.68 2.65
C SER A 160 1.22 -6.14 1.33
N LYS A 161 0.53 -5.91 0.21
CA LYS A 161 1.00 -6.25 -1.14
C LYS A 161 1.96 -5.20 -1.69
N LEU A 162 1.89 -3.95 -1.21
CA LEU A 162 2.87 -2.94 -1.56
C LEU A 162 4.25 -3.40 -1.07
N PRO A 163 5.25 -3.48 -1.96
CA PRO A 163 6.60 -3.85 -1.55
C PRO A 163 7.10 -2.80 -0.55
N ARG A 164 7.38 -3.23 0.70
CA ARG A 164 7.92 -2.34 1.75
C ARG A 164 9.26 -1.72 1.37
N ARG A 165 10.00 -2.38 0.48
CA ARG A 165 11.28 -1.91 -0.03
C ARG A 165 11.04 -1.26 -1.37
N PHE A 166 11.08 0.06 -1.40
CA PHE A 166 11.35 0.75 -2.65
C PHE A 166 12.77 0.35 -3.09
N ARG A 167 12.97 0.04 -4.37
CA ARG A 167 14.21 -0.51 -4.95
C ARG A 167 15.50 0.33 -4.76
N PHE A 168 15.43 1.39 -3.97
CA PHE A 168 16.49 2.39 -3.78
C PHE A 168 17.22 2.26 -2.42
N GLU A 169 16.77 1.39 -1.52
CA GLU A 169 17.42 1.19 -0.20
C GLU A 169 18.78 0.46 -0.29
N ASP A 170 19.09 -0.23 -1.38
CA ASP A 170 20.34 -1.00 -1.52
C ASP A 170 21.49 -0.20 -2.19
N ILE A 171 21.35 1.11 -2.36
CA ILE A 171 22.40 1.94 -2.99
C ILE A 171 23.40 2.39 -1.92
N SER A 172 24.66 1.96 -2.05
CA SER A 172 25.77 2.50 -1.26
C SER A 172 25.94 3.99 -1.59
N LEU A 173 25.67 4.84 -0.62
CA LEU A 173 25.77 6.30 -0.67
C LEU A 173 26.94 6.76 0.20
N ILE A 174 27.61 7.84 -0.20
CA ILE A 174 28.57 8.60 0.60
C ILE A 174 27.93 9.02 1.92
N SER A 175 28.68 9.03 3.03
CA SER A 175 28.13 9.45 4.32
C SER A 175 27.65 10.92 4.31
N LEU A 176 26.67 11.27 5.14
CA LEU A 176 26.12 12.62 5.16
C LEU A 176 27.19 13.69 5.46
N ASP A 177 28.10 13.38 6.39
CA ASP A 177 29.19 14.27 6.81
C ASP A 177 30.19 14.52 5.68
N GLU A 178 30.43 13.52 4.85
CA GLU A 178 31.29 13.64 3.68
C GLU A 178 30.58 14.43 2.58
N PHE A 179 29.31 14.11 2.29
CA PHE A 179 28.49 14.85 1.31
C PHE A 179 28.47 16.37 1.62
N MET A 180 28.27 16.76 2.87
CA MET A 180 28.26 18.17 3.26
C MET A 180 29.61 18.89 3.05
N LYS A 181 30.72 18.14 2.98
CA LYS A 181 32.07 18.69 2.80
C LYS A 181 32.50 18.70 1.33
N THR A 182 32.16 17.69 0.56
CA THR A 182 32.62 17.52 -0.84
C THR A 182 31.61 18.01 -1.87
N ALA A 183 30.32 18.12 -1.54
CA ALA A 183 29.32 18.56 -2.50
C ALA A 183 29.45 20.06 -2.81
N PRO A 184 29.48 20.45 -4.09
CA PRO A 184 29.39 21.86 -4.50
C PRO A 184 28.06 22.50 -4.05
N GLU A 185 28.06 23.81 -3.79
CA GLU A 185 26.89 24.56 -3.29
C GLU A 185 25.62 24.36 -4.12
N GLN A 186 25.74 24.17 -5.43
CA GLN A 186 24.62 23.93 -6.33
C GLN A 186 23.83 22.64 -6.03
N TYR A 187 24.45 21.68 -5.34
CA TYR A 187 23.82 20.41 -4.93
C TYR A 187 23.38 20.42 -3.47
N LEU A 188 23.78 21.42 -2.68
CA LEU A 188 23.30 21.55 -1.30
C LEU A 188 21.83 21.97 -1.31
N PRO A 189 20.96 21.28 -0.54
CA PRO A 189 19.56 21.63 -0.50
C PRO A 189 19.37 22.97 0.23
N VAL A 190 18.57 23.87 -0.36
CA VAL A 190 18.09 25.07 0.33
C VAL A 190 17.00 24.65 1.30
N LEU A 191 17.39 24.39 2.53
CA LEU A 191 16.47 23.93 3.57
C LEU A 191 15.88 25.15 4.27
N SER A 192 14.57 25.38 4.10
CA SER A 192 13.83 26.37 4.87
C SER A 192 13.57 25.85 6.29
N ASP A 193 13.64 26.73 7.28
CA ASP A 193 13.47 26.39 8.70
C ASP A 193 12.02 25.98 9.06
N ASN A 194 11.06 26.22 8.15
CA ASN A 194 9.64 25.92 8.37
C ASN A 194 9.19 24.53 7.84
N ILE A 195 10.12 23.65 7.49
CA ILE A 195 9.80 22.34 6.90
C ILE A 195 9.85 21.25 7.97
N ASP A 196 8.87 20.33 7.96
CA ASP A 196 8.84 19.15 8.80
C ASP A 196 10.12 18.31 8.68
N THR A 197 10.59 17.73 9.79
CA THR A 197 11.86 16.97 9.86
C THR A 197 11.91 15.84 8.83
N LYS A 198 10.82 15.09 8.63
CA LYS A 198 10.78 14.00 7.63
C LYS A 198 10.94 14.49 6.20
N GLN A 199 10.38 15.66 5.90
CA GLN A 199 10.45 16.23 4.56
C GLN A 199 11.83 16.84 4.31
N ARG A 200 12.47 17.37 5.35
CA ARG A 200 13.88 17.79 5.34
C ARG A 200 14.81 16.60 5.06
N ASP A 201 14.63 15.49 5.76
CA ASP A 201 15.41 14.26 5.56
C ASP A 201 15.26 13.71 4.14
N HIS A 202 14.04 13.71 3.61
CA HIS A 202 13.76 13.30 2.23
C HIS A 202 14.44 14.23 1.20
N GLN A 203 14.36 15.55 1.38
CA GLN A 203 15.02 16.51 0.48
C GLN A 203 16.53 16.36 0.51
N LEU A 204 17.08 16.09 1.68
CA LEU A 204 18.50 15.85 1.88
C LEU A 204 18.97 14.58 1.14
N LEU A 205 18.21 13.48 1.28
CA LEU A 205 18.49 12.24 0.55
C LEU A 205 18.43 12.45 -0.97
N LEU A 206 17.44 13.22 -1.46
CA LEU A 206 17.35 13.54 -2.89
C LEU A 206 18.55 14.37 -3.38
N ALA A 207 19.02 15.32 -2.59
CA ALA A 207 20.19 16.12 -2.91
C ALA A 207 21.46 15.26 -2.99
N GLN A 208 21.65 14.38 -2.01
CA GLN A 208 22.74 13.41 -1.96
C GLN A 208 22.73 12.47 -3.18
N LEU A 209 21.56 11.93 -3.54
CA LEU A 209 21.38 11.07 -4.72
C LEU A 209 21.73 11.79 -6.03
N ARG A 210 21.39 13.08 -6.16
CA ARG A 210 21.70 13.88 -7.34
C ARG A 210 23.20 14.11 -7.50
N TYR A 211 23.88 14.41 -6.40
CA TYR A 211 25.34 14.57 -6.38
C TYR A 211 26.06 13.27 -6.75
N GLU A 212 25.68 12.17 -6.11
CA GLU A 212 26.22 10.82 -6.38
C GLU A 212 26.04 10.39 -7.83
N TYR A 213 24.87 10.66 -8.39
CA TYR A 213 24.61 10.39 -9.79
C TYR A 213 25.56 11.18 -10.71
N ALA A 214 25.75 12.47 -10.43
CA ALA A 214 26.67 13.32 -11.20
C ALA A 214 28.13 12.85 -11.06
N GLU A 215 28.57 12.49 -9.85
CA GLU A 215 29.91 11.95 -9.61
C GLU A 215 30.14 10.62 -10.32
N ARG A 216 29.15 9.72 -10.31
CA ARG A 216 29.24 8.45 -11.05
C ARG A 216 29.35 8.66 -12.56
N ILE A 217 28.65 9.65 -13.11
CA ILE A 217 28.82 10.03 -14.52
C ILE A 217 30.24 10.53 -14.75
N ARG A 218 30.73 11.49 -13.96
CA ARG A 218 32.08 12.05 -14.11
C ARG A 218 33.15 10.96 -14.04
N LEU A 219 33.07 10.08 -13.04
CA LEU A 219 34.03 8.98 -12.86
C LEU A 219 33.97 7.97 -14.02
N ASN A 220 32.79 7.71 -14.58
CA ASN A 220 32.64 6.84 -15.74
C ASN A 220 33.27 7.48 -16.99
N ASP A 221 33.06 8.78 -17.20
CA ASP A 221 33.66 9.51 -18.32
C ASP A 221 35.19 9.56 -18.19
N ASP A 222 35.71 9.85 -17.00
CA ASP A 222 37.14 9.80 -16.69
C ASP A 222 37.73 8.39 -16.93
N TYR A 223 36.99 7.35 -16.54
CA TYR A 223 37.38 5.96 -16.77
C TYR A 223 37.44 5.63 -18.27
N LEU A 224 36.44 6.05 -19.05
CA LEU A 224 36.40 5.86 -20.50
C LEU A 224 37.54 6.62 -21.19
N GLU A 225 37.85 7.84 -20.76
CA GLU A 225 38.97 8.61 -21.30
C GLU A 225 40.32 7.93 -21.00
N LYS A 226 40.53 7.48 -19.76
CA LYS A 226 41.72 6.73 -19.37
C LYS A 226 41.83 5.40 -20.12
N LEU A 227 40.71 4.72 -20.37
CA LEU A 227 40.68 3.49 -21.15
C LEU A 227 41.11 3.75 -22.60
N LYS A 228 40.61 4.82 -23.22
CA LYS A 228 41.02 5.24 -24.57
C LYS A 228 42.51 5.59 -24.63
N LYS A 229 43.01 6.38 -23.67
CA LYS A 229 44.45 6.71 -23.57
C LYS A 229 45.31 5.46 -23.43
N LYS A 230 44.86 4.47 -22.64
CA LYS A 230 45.53 3.18 -22.50
C LYS A 230 45.55 2.40 -23.81
N GLU A 231 44.43 2.37 -24.54
CA GLU A 231 44.35 1.72 -25.85
C GLU A 231 45.27 2.38 -26.88
N ASP A 232 45.28 3.71 -26.96
CA ASP A 232 46.17 4.48 -27.82
C ASP A 232 47.65 4.22 -27.48
N ALA A 233 47.99 4.17 -26.20
CA ALA A 233 49.35 3.86 -25.75
C ALA A 233 49.77 2.43 -26.10
N LEU A 234 48.87 1.44 -25.95
CA LEU A 234 49.11 0.06 -26.36
C LEU A 234 49.30 -0.06 -27.87
N GLN A 235 48.53 0.67 -28.67
CA GLN A 235 48.67 0.69 -30.12
C GLN A 235 50.03 1.27 -30.53
N ARG A 236 50.44 2.41 -29.95
CA ARG A 236 51.78 2.99 -30.16
C ARG A 236 52.89 2.02 -29.75
N LEU A 237 52.73 1.30 -28.65
CA LEU A 237 53.70 0.31 -28.18
C LEU A 237 53.80 -0.87 -29.15
N LYS A 238 52.68 -1.33 -29.71
CA LYS A 238 52.62 -2.38 -30.74
C LYS A 238 53.31 -1.94 -32.04
N GLU A 239 53.07 -0.72 -32.48
CA GLU A 239 53.74 -0.13 -33.65
C GLU A 239 55.25 -0.03 -33.43
N LYS A 240 55.68 0.48 -32.26
CA LYS A 240 57.09 0.55 -31.89
C LYS A 240 57.74 -0.83 -31.82
N SER A 241 57.05 -1.82 -31.25
CA SER A 241 57.53 -3.22 -31.21
C SER A 241 57.69 -3.81 -32.61
N ASN A 242 56.73 -3.60 -33.51
CA ASN A 242 56.83 -4.01 -34.90
C ASN A 242 58.02 -3.32 -35.59
N LEU A 243 58.20 -2.00 -35.39
CA LEU A 243 59.34 -1.26 -35.94
C LEU A 243 60.67 -1.83 -35.44
N TYR A 244 60.80 -2.09 -34.13
CA TYR A 244 62.00 -2.75 -33.59
C TYR A 244 62.23 -4.13 -34.19
N ARG A 245 61.16 -4.91 -34.43
CA ARG A 245 61.27 -6.21 -35.10
C ARG A 245 61.78 -6.07 -36.54
N GLU A 246 61.28 -5.09 -37.29
CA GLU A 246 61.76 -4.81 -38.65
C GLU A 246 63.21 -4.31 -38.66
N ILE A 247 63.58 -3.38 -37.78
CA ILE A 247 64.98 -2.92 -37.63
C ILE A 247 65.89 -4.10 -37.29
N ASN A 248 65.50 -4.95 -36.32
CA ASN A 248 66.31 -6.11 -35.93
C ASN A 248 66.47 -7.11 -37.08
N LYS A 249 65.43 -7.29 -37.91
CA LYS A 249 65.49 -8.08 -39.14
C LYS A 249 66.48 -7.47 -40.14
N THR A 250 66.39 -6.16 -40.41
CA THR A 250 67.31 -5.47 -41.33
C THR A 250 68.74 -5.41 -40.83
N MET A 251 68.97 -5.41 -39.51
CA MET A 251 70.30 -5.47 -38.91
C MET A 251 70.91 -6.88 -38.97
N SER A 252 70.09 -7.94 -39.00
CA SER A 252 70.56 -9.32 -39.10
C SER A 252 71.43 -9.56 -40.35
N ASP A 253 71.04 -8.99 -41.49
CA ASP A 253 71.75 -9.14 -42.77
C ASP A 253 73.18 -8.54 -42.74
N PRO A 254 73.38 -7.26 -42.38
CA PRO A 254 74.71 -6.69 -42.23
C PRO A 254 75.47 -7.34 -41.06
N PHE A 255 74.84 -7.73 -39.95
CA PHE A 255 75.55 -8.45 -38.87
C PHE A 255 76.07 -9.82 -39.31
N SER A 256 75.31 -10.59 -40.10
CA SER A 256 75.80 -11.84 -40.68
C SER A 256 76.94 -11.61 -41.67
N THR A 257 76.86 -10.54 -42.47
CA THR A 257 77.89 -10.15 -43.43
C THR A 257 79.16 -9.70 -42.72
N ILE A 258 79.04 -8.86 -41.69
CA ILE A 258 80.13 -8.40 -40.83
C ILE A 258 80.75 -9.57 -40.09
N ASN A 259 79.96 -10.50 -39.54
CA ASN A 259 80.50 -11.72 -38.90
C ASN A 259 81.25 -12.61 -39.89
N SER A 260 80.77 -12.72 -41.13
CA SER A 260 81.46 -13.46 -42.20
C SER A 260 82.77 -12.78 -42.59
N LEU A 261 82.77 -11.45 -42.73
CA LEU A 261 83.96 -10.65 -42.98
C LEU A 261 84.93 -10.67 -41.80
N GLN A 262 84.44 -10.71 -40.57
CA GLN A 262 85.24 -10.85 -39.36
C GLN A 262 85.91 -12.23 -39.34
N GLN A 263 85.18 -13.32 -39.61
CA GLN A 263 85.75 -14.66 -39.77
C GLN A 263 86.85 -14.70 -40.83
N ILE A 264 86.61 -14.05 -41.98
CA ILE A 264 87.61 -13.88 -43.05
C ILE A 264 88.82 -13.09 -42.54
N SER A 265 88.63 -11.98 -41.83
CA SER A 265 89.72 -11.17 -41.28
C SER A 265 90.53 -11.91 -40.20
N THR A 266 89.89 -12.68 -39.32
CA THR A 266 90.56 -13.54 -38.33
C THR A 266 91.28 -14.71 -38.98
N SER A 267 90.88 -15.13 -40.18
CA SER A 267 91.59 -16.15 -40.97
C SER A 267 92.79 -15.58 -41.76
N LEU A 268 92.79 -14.28 -42.04
CA LEU A 268 93.82 -13.58 -42.80
C LEU A 268 94.87 -12.89 -41.91
N ILE A 269 94.59 -12.66 -40.63
CA ILE A 269 95.58 -12.25 -39.64
C ILE A 269 96.14 -13.54 -39.00
N PRO A 270 97.42 -13.90 -39.23
CA PRO A 270 98.07 -14.91 -38.43
C PRO A 270 98.05 -14.46 -36.98
N ASN A 271 97.57 -15.35 -36.12
CA ASN A 271 97.76 -15.30 -34.68
C ASN A 271 99.27 -15.12 -34.38
N ILE A 272 99.71 -13.88 -34.17
CA ILE A 272 100.99 -13.60 -33.53
C ILE A 272 100.70 -13.34 -32.06
N SER A 273 100.91 -14.42 -31.30
CA SER A 273 101.43 -14.43 -29.93
C SER A 273 100.50 -14.04 -28.77
N SER A 274 100.39 -15.03 -27.86
CA SER A 274 100.51 -14.95 -26.40
C SER A 274 99.42 -14.26 -25.55
N SER A 275 98.68 -15.10 -24.80
CA SER A 275 98.36 -15.06 -23.35
C SER A 275 98.87 -13.87 -22.50
N PRO A 276 98.21 -13.49 -21.37
CA PRO A 276 97.64 -14.42 -20.36
C PRO A 276 96.32 -14.03 -19.68
N GLU A 277 95.83 -15.01 -18.90
CA GLU A 277 94.89 -14.96 -17.75
C GLU A 277 94.60 -13.59 -17.14
N ILE A 278 93.32 -13.30 -16.81
CA ILE A 278 92.86 -12.89 -15.46
C ILE A 278 91.41 -13.39 -15.22
N ASN A 279 91.25 -13.97 -14.03
CA ASN A 279 90.06 -14.50 -13.35
C ASN A 279 88.90 -13.53 -13.10
N SER A 280 87.82 -14.15 -12.57
CA SER A 280 86.77 -13.66 -11.66
C SER A 280 85.57 -12.96 -12.32
N SER A 281 84.38 -13.57 -12.29
CA SER A 281 83.37 -13.44 -11.21
C SER A 281 83.04 -11.95 -10.98
N THR A 282 81.80 -11.50 -11.13
CA THR A 282 80.80 -11.59 -10.05
C THR A 282 79.45 -11.08 -10.56
N GLU A 283 78.40 -11.74 -10.11
CA GLU A 283 76.99 -11.35 -10.07
C GLU A 283 76.77 -9.86 -9.76
N HIS A 284 75.76 -9.23 -10.35
CA HIS A 284 74.78 -8.48 -9.57
C HIS A 284 73.49 -8.23 -10.37
N SER A 285 72.43 -8.86 -9.87
CA SER A 285 71.04 -8.46 -9.98
C SER A 285 70.87 -6.95 -9.83
N ASN A 286 69.95 -6.36 -10.59
CA ASN A 286 69.10 -5.29 -10.08
C ASN A 286 67.75 -5.32 -10.78
N SER A 287 66.83 -6.02 -10.11
CA SER A 287 65.42 -5.68 -10.08
C SER A 287 65.29 -4.28 -9.47
N MET A 288 64.64 -3.37 -10.17
CA MET A 288 64.06 -2.20 -9.53
C MET A 288 62.56 -2.26 -9.76
N ASP A 289 61.89 -2.69 -8.70
CA ASP A 289 60.47 -2.48 -8.49
C ASP A 289 60.16 -0.98 -8.49
N VAL A 290 59.05 -0.70 -9.15
CA VAL A 290 58.32 0.56 -9.15
C VAL A 290 57.39 0.50 -7.93
N ASP A 291 57.52 1.45 -7.02
CA ASP A 291 56.41 1.92 -6.18
C ASP A 291 56.75 3.29 -5.57
N ASN A 292 56.10 4.33 -6.11
CA ASN A 292 55.55 5.47 -5.36
C ASN A 292 54.57 6.26 -6.24
#